data_AF-A0A8J8AZQ4-F1
#
_entry.id   AF-A0A8J8AZQ4-F1
#
_cell.length_a   1.000
_cell.length_b   1.000
_cell.length_c   1.000
_cell.angle_alpha   90.00
_cell.angle_beta   90.00
_cell.angle_gamma   90.00
#
_symmetry.space_group_name_H-M   'P 1'
#
loop_
_entity.id
_entity.type
_entity.pdbx_description
1 polymer ?
#
loop_
_entity_poly.entity_id
_entity_poly.type
_entity_poly.pdbx_seq_one_letter_code
_entity_poly.pdbx_strand_id
1 'polypeptide(L)'
;MKTTFEHKPDFRFRDFVIEKNVTIPAEQFERMLCRPLTDQKFLTENAGLMWQDSMDVYHCLLVTGEGRSDGLLVESEGYNYARYASYVPEATALRYPSLAKMNRELAAAVDFIIADGTNQTSEGNCVFSFAELEEKISLCVTEKTFLQEMLGDMLCSRPEVADLTIGDDCFDVVYYLDFCPNCLKGQAAEAPAGQTLRDLLKTPMENVHLLHKDVEIEPATIVELSADTLNDAGKQDWADVLDARVCQVYEGFYGHQIDLEGVKPSRLRAFSMMLAGYCSEENYEKWVAQPEETPSQSPEMKL
;
A
#
# COMPACT_ATOMS: atom_id res chain seq x y z
N MET A 1 4.21 13.50 9.95
CA MET A 1 4.84 14.81 9.67
C MET A 1 4.18 15.89 10.53
N LYS A 2 4.88 16.99 10.81
CA LYS A 2 4.36 18.17 11.53
C LYS A 2 4.55 19.41 10.65
N THR A 3 3.70 20.41 10.82
CA THR A 3 3.82 21.71 10.13
C THR A 3 3.22 22.83 11.00
N THR A 4 3.56 24.07 10.70
CA THR A 4 3.01 25.27 11.35
C THR A 4 1.95 25.91 10.45
N PHE A 5 0.80 26.28 11.03
CA PHE A 5 -0.24 27.02 10.34
C PHE A 5 -0.25 28.47 10.83
N GLU A 6 -0.13 29.41 9.90
CA GLU A 6 -0.32 30.83 10.16
C GLU A 6 -1.63 31.32 9.54
N HIS A 7 -2.22 32.37 10.09
CA HIS A 7 -3.44 32.95 9.54
C HIS A 7 -3.16 33.59 8.18
N LYS A 8 -3.60 32.91 7.10
CA LYS A 8 -3.50 33.29 5.67
C LYS A 8 -2.33 34.25 5.36
N PRO A 9 -1.08 33.75 5.33
CA PRO A 9 0.05 34.57 4.93
C PRO A 9 -0.03 34.91 3.43
N ASP A 10 0.67 35.98 3.04
CA ASP A 10 1.00 36.24 1.63
C ASP A 10 2.16 35.30 1.25
N PHE A 11 1.89 34.26 0.44
CA PHE A 11 2.87 33.24 0.07
C PHE A 11 3.83 33.75 -1.01
N ARG A 12 4.83 34.52 -0.58
CA ARG A 12 5.93 34.99 -1.44
C ARG A 12 7.06 33.97 -1.46
N PHE A 13 7.07 33.13 -2.49
CA PHE A 13 8.13 32.14 -2.68
C PHE A 13 9.45 32.83 -3.05
N ARG A 14 10.54 32.30 -2.49
CA ARG A 14 11.93 32.71 -2.76
C ARG A 14 12.75 31.48 -3.10
N ASP A 15 13.66 31.64 -4.05
CA ASP A 15 14.67 30.63 -4.31
C ASP A 15 15.70 30.63 -3.19
N PHE A 16 16.31 29.47 -2.94
CA PHE A 16 17.31 29.32 -1.90
C PHE A 16 18.42 28.36 -2.30
N VAL A 17 19.59 28.55 -1.69
CA VAL A 17 20.76 27.68 -1.81
C VAL A 17 21.22 27.31 -0.40
N ILE A 18 21.43 26.01 -0.16
CA ILE A 18 21.99 25.53 1.11
C ILE A 18 23.52 25.58 1.01
N GLU A 19 24.13 26.53 1.68
CA GLU A 19 25.60 26.68 1.72
C GLU A 19 26.23 25.67 2.68
N LYS A 20 25.53 25.32 3.77
CA LYS A 20 26.04 24.37 4.76
C LYS A 20 24.91 23.73 5.57
N ASN A 21 25.13 22.45 5.87
CA ASN A 21 24.29 21.68 6.78
C ASN A 21 24.87 21.73 8.20
N VAL A 22 24.04 22.04 9.19
CA VAL A 22 24.42 22.08 10.60
C VAL A 22 23.52 21.14 11.38
N THR A 23 24.13 20.18 12.09
CA THR A 23 23.40 19.30 13.01
C THR A 23 23.69 19.75 14.44
N ILE A 24 22.64 19.97 15.23
CA ILE A 24 22.73 20.39 16.63
C ILE A 24 21.98 19.41 17.53
N PRO A 25 22.27 19.37 18.85
CA PRO A 25 21.53 18.54 19.78
C PRO A 25 20.02 18.76 19.69
N ALA A 26 19.23 17.69 19.78
CA ALA A 26 17.77 17.74 19.61
C ALA A 26 17.10 18.76 20.53
N GLU A 27 17.50 18.83 21.80
CA GLU A 27 16.96 19.81 22.77
C GLU A 27 17.26 21.27 22.38
N GLN A 28 18.43 21.52 21.77
CA GLN A 28 18.79 22.84 21.28
C GLN A 28 17.92 23.22 20.08
N PHE A 29 17.69 22.27 19.17
CA PHE A 29 16.81 22.48 18.01
C PHE A 29 15.36 22.74 18.43
N GLU A 30 14.82 21.96 19.38
CA GLU A 30 13.49 22.19 19.93
C GLU A 30 13.36 23.56 20.58
N ARG A 31 14.36 23.98 21.35
CA ARG A 31 14.40 25.34 21.91
C ARG A 31 14.43 26.40 20.81
N MET A 32 15.14 26.16 19.72
CA MET A 32 15.19 27.07 18.56
C MET A 32 13.81 27.18 17.89
N LEU A 33 13.07 26.08 17.74
CA LEU A 33 11.69 26.08 17.24
C LEU A 33 10.74 26.86 18.15
N CYS A 34 10.85 26.68 19.48
CA CYS A 34 9.97 27.37 20.43
C CYS A 34 10.34 28.83 20.68
N ARG A 35 11.62 29.20 20.51
CA ARG A 35 12.16 30.53 20.79
C ARG A 35 13.17 30.95 19.70
N PRO A 36 12.69 31.30 18.49
CA PRO A 36 13.55 31.54 17.32
C PRO A 36 14.50 32.75 17.47
N LEU A 37 14.17 33.69 18.35
CA LEU A 37 15.01 34.85 18.69
C LEU A 37 16.14 34.51 19.70
N THR A 38 16.29 33.25 20.09
CA THR A 38 17.36 32.85 21.01
C THR A 38 18.70 32.79 20.28
N ASP A 39 19.68 33.50 20.80
CA ASP A 39 21.06 33.49 20.30
C ASP A 39 21.63 32.07 20.15
N GLN A 40 22.20 31.81 18.99
CA GLN A 40 22.88 30.58 18.62
C GLN A 40 24.31 30.89 18.17
N LYS A 41 25.28 30.41 18.95
CA LYS A 41 26.71 30.63 18.65
C LYS A 41 27.10 30.17 17.25
N PHE A 42 26.54 29.05 16.78
CA PHE A 42 26.85 28.52 15.45
C PHE A 42 26.38 29.44 14.32
N LEU A 43 25.36 30.28 14.52
CA LEU A 43 24.94 31.24 13.49
C LEU A 43 25.99 32.32 13.31
N THR A 44 26.55 32.86 14.40
CA THR A 44 27.65 33.83 14.36
C THR A 44 28.89 33.24 13.68
N GLU A 45 29.24 31.99 13.99
CA GLU A 45 30.39 31.30 13.39
C GLU A 45 30.23 31.05 11.88
N ASN A 46 28.99 31.04 11.38
CA ASN A 46 28.68 30.80 9.97
C ASN A 46 28.02 32.01 9.29
N ALA A 47 28.13 33.22 9.86
CA ALA A 47 27.49 34.42 9.34
C ALA A 47 27.87 34.74 7.89
N GLY A 48 29.12 34.46 7.50
CA GLY A 48 29.59 34.64 6.12
C GLY A 48 29.04 33.61 5.11
N LEU A 49 28.27 32.61 5.56
CA LEU A 49 27.61 31.61 4.71
C LEU A 49 26.11 31.90 4.50
N MET A 50 25.61 33.00 5.06
CA MET A 50 24.21 33.41 4.95
C MET A 50 24.14 34.81 4.37
N TRP A 51 23.46 34.95 3.23
CA TRP A 51 23.23 36.25 2.59
C TRP A 51 22.11 36.13 1.55
N GLN A 52 21.66 37.28 1.06
CA GLN A 52 20.79 37.36 -0.11
C GLN A 52 21.60 37.89 -1.29
N ASP A 53 21.52 37.20 -2.45
CA ASP A 53 22.24 37.62 -3.66
C ASP A 53 21.48 38.70 -4.45
N SER A 54 22.07 39.15 -5.57
CA SER A 54 21.46 40.17 -6.43
C SER A 54 20.21 39.72 -7.18
N MET A 55 19.94 38.41 -7.21
CA MET A 55 18.79 37.78 -7.86
C MET A 55 17.68 37.41 -6.86
N ASP A 56 17.77 37.90 -5.61
CA ASP A 56 16.80 37.62 -4.53
C ASP A 56 16.80 36.14 -4.10
N VAL A 57 17.91 35.43 -4.32
CA VAL A 57 18.14 34.05 -3.86
C VAL A 57 18.74 34.09 -2.45
N TYR A 58 18.18 33.29 -1.56
CA TYR A 58 18.62 33.19 -0.17
C TYR A 58 19.68 32.09 -0.04
N HIS A 59 20.91 32.49 0.26
CA HIS A 59 21.96 31.58 0.69
C HIS A 59 21.81 31.33 2.20
N CYS A 60 21.60 30.09 2.59
CA CYS A 60 21.13 29.74 3.92
C CYS A 60 21.81 28.49 4.49
N LEU A 61 21.68 28.34 5.81
CA LEU A 61 22.04 27.11 6.51
C LEU A 61 20.83 26.19 6.60
N LEU A 62 21.02 24.89 6.37
CA LEU A 62 20.03 23.89 6.77
C LEU A 62 20.41 23.35 8.16
N VAL A 63 19.65 23.77 9.17
CA VAL A 63 19.84 23.37 10.57
C VAL A 63 18.91 22.21 10.89
N THR A 64 19.45 21.12 11.42
CA THR A 64 18.69 19.93 11.83
C THR A 64 19.03 19.52 13.25
N GLY A 65 18.08 18.92 13.97
CA GLY A 65 18.34 18.29 15.27
C GLY A 65 18.85 16.86 15.09
N GLU A 66 19.72 16.40 15.97
CA GLU A 66 20.15 15.00 16.03
C GLU A 66 18.94 14.05 16.09
N GLY A 67 18.91 13.04 15.23
CA GLY A 67 17.84 12.04 15.15
C GLY A 67 16.52 12.54 14.56
N ARG A 68 16.44 13.78 14.07
CA ARG A 68 15.24 14.36 13.48
C ARG A 68 15.24 14.30 11.95
N SER A 69 14.06 14.12 11.36
CA SER A 69 13.88 14.18 9.89
C SER A 69 13.60 15.60 9.38
N ASP A 70 13.11 16.48 10.25
CA ASP A 70 12.79 17.88 9.95
C ASP A 70 13.98 18.82 10.21
N GLY A 71 13.84 20.07 9.73
CA GLY A 71 14.88 21.09 9.82
C GLY A 71 14.36 22.51 9.65
N LEU A 72 15.28 23.46 9.76
CA LEU A 72 15.06 24.87 9.47
C LEU A 72 16.06 25.35 8.41
N LEU A 73 15.59 25.98 7.35
CA LEU A 73 16.43 26.87 6.55
C LEU A 73 16.58 28.17 7.33
N VAL A 74 17.81 28.65 7.52
CA VAL A 74 18.11 29.85 8.30
C VAL A 74 18.97 30.81 7.49
N GLU A 75 18.50 32.05 7.39
CA GLU A 75 19.28 33.21 6.97
C GLU A 75 19.24 34.22 8.14
N SER A 76 20.41 34.65 8.60
CA SER A 76 20.53 35.43 9.85
C SER A 76 20.66 36.94 9.63
N GLU A 77 20.93 37.39 8.41
CA GLU A 77 21.28 38.76 8.05
C GLU A 77 22.45 39.32 8.90
N GLY A 78 23.37 38.45 9.30
CA GLY A 78 24.51 38.77 10.18
C GLY A 78 24.19 38.79 11.69
N TYR A 79 22.95 38.47 12.09
CA TYR A 79 22.58 38.35 13.50
C TYR A 79 23.00 37.00 14.08
N ASN A 80 22.95 36.90 15.41
CA ASN A 80 23.23 35.67 16.15
C ASN A 80 21.98 34.81 16.41
N TYR A 81 20.83 35.14 15.83
CA TYR A 81 19.60 34.35 15.91
C TYR A 81 19.02 34.12 14.49
N ALA A 82 18.04 33.22 14.36
CA ALA A 82 17.43 32.87 13.08
C ALA A 82 16.44 33.97 12.65
N ARG A 83 16.95 35.06 12.06
CA ARG A 83 16.14 36.22 11.68
C ARG A 83 15.11 35.89 10.61
N TYR A 84 15.50 35.15 9.59
CA TYR A 84 14.59 34.49 8.66
C TYR A 84 14.75 32.98 8.81
N ALA A 85 13.62 32.30 8.95
CA ALA A 85 13.60 30.85 9.05
C ALA A 85 12.42 30.27 8.28
N SER A 86 12.64 29.13 7.65
CA SER A 86 11.57 28.35 7.02
C SER A 86 11.63 26.92 7.53
N TYR A 87 10.48 26.40 7.97
CA TYR A 87 10.38 25.04 8.47
C TYR A 87 10.32 24.02 7.33
N VAL A 88 11.18 23.01 7.41
CA VAL A 88 11.31 21.94 6.42
C VAL A 88 10.89 20.63 7.08
N PRO A 89 9.72 20.06 6.73
CA PRO A 89 9.27 18.79 7.30
C PRO A 89 10.18 17.60 6.98
N GLU A 90 10.85 17.61 5.82
CA GLU A 90 11.76 16.56 5.37
C GLU A 90 13.10 17.15 4.89
N ALA A 91 13.98 17.41 5.86
CA ALA A 91 15.28 18.03 5.63
C ALA A 91 16.24 17.11 4.84
N THR A 92 16.11 15.79 5.01
CA THR A 92 16.99 14.83 4.31
C THR A 92 16.87 14.93 2.79
N ALA A 93 15.66 15.17 2.26
CA ALA A 93 15.45 15.36 0.83
C ALA A 93 16.16 16.60 0.28
N LEU A 94 16.27 17.67 1.09
CA LEU A 94 17.02 18.88 0.70
C LEU A 94 18.54 18.67 0.79
N ARG A 95 19.01 17.84 1.72
CA ARG A 95 20.45 17.50 1.85
C ARG A 95 20.98 16.73 0.65
N TYR A 96 20.15 15.88 0.06
CA TYR A 96 20.55 14.98 -1.02
C TYR A 96 19.63 15.20 -2.23
N PRO A 97 20.02 16.08 -3.18
CA PRO A 97 19.23 16.31 -4.40
C PRO A 97 18.94 15.04 -5.21
N SER A 98 19.82 14.04 -5.13
CA SER A 98 19.61 12.71 -5.70
C SER A 98 18.41 11.99 -5.10
N LEU A 99 18.15 12.12 -3.80
CA LEU A 99 16.98 11.54 -3.13
C LEU A 99 15.70 12.27 -3.55
N ALA A 100 15.73 13.61 -3.65
CA ALA A 100 14.59 14.37 -4.15
C ALA A 100 14.26 14.06 -5.62
N LYS A 101 15.29 13.79 -6.44
CA LYS A 101 15.11 13.28 -7.81
C LYS A 101 14.48 11.89 -7.79
N MET A 102 15.03 10.96 -7.00
CA MET A 102 14.52 9.60 -6.85
C MET A 102 13.05 9.59 -6.42
N ASN A 103 12.67 10.39 -5.42
CA ASN A 103 11.28 10.48 -4.95
C ASN A 103 10.31 10.90 -6.06
N ARG A 104 10.72 11.82 -6.93
CA ARG A 104 9.89 12.24 -8.09
C ARG A 104 9.78 11.13 -9.13
N GLU A 105 10.85 10.41 -9.39
CA GLU A 105 10.87 9.29 -10.35
C GLU A 105 9.99 8.13 -9.85
N LEU A 106 10.09 7.76 -8.57
CA LEU A 106 9.23 6.75 -7.94
C LEU A 106 7.75 7.16 -7.97
N ALA A 107 7.43 8.41 -7.62
CA ALA A 107 6.05 8.89 -7.67
C ALA A 107 5.48 8.85 -9.10
N ALA A 108 6.26 9.31 -10.08
CA ALA A 108 5.87 9.27 -11.48
C ALA A 108 5.67 7.84 -12.01
N ALA A 109 6.49 6.88 -11.56
CA ALA A 109 6.33 5.47 -11.90
C ALA A 109 4.98 4.91 -11.42
N VAL A 110 4.65 5.18 -10.16
CA VAL A 110 3.37 4.74 -9.56
C VAL A 110 2.19 5.39 -10.26
N ASP A 111 2.23 6.70 -10.45
CA ASP A 111 1.16 7.43 -11.15
C ASP A 111 0.98 6.90 -12.59
N PHE A 112 2.07 6.56 -13.27
CA PHE A 112 2.01 5.91 -14.58
C PHE A 112 1.33 4.54 -14.52
N ILE A 113 1.76 3.64 -13.63
CA ILE A 113 1.18 2.30 -13.48
C ILE A 113 -0.33 2.38 -13.23
N ILE A 114 -0.76 3.24 -12.30
CA ILE A 114 -2.18 3.44 -11.97
C ILE A 114 -2.95 3.96 -13.19
N ALA A 115 -2.44 5.00 -13.85
CA ALA A 115 -3.13 5.61 -14.98
C ALA A 115 -3.20 4.67 -16.18
N ASP A 116 -2.12 3.98 -16.51
CA ASP A 116 -2.05 3.04 -17.63
C ASP A 116 -2.96 1.83 -17.36
N GLY A 117 -2.85 1.25 -16.16
CA GLY A 117 -3.57 0.04 -15.80
C GLY A 117 -5.08 0.23 -15.73
N THR A 118 -5.54 1.25 -14.99
CA THR A 118 -7.00 1.48 -14.83
C THR A 118 -7.67 1.87 -16.15
N ASN A 119 -6.99 2.61 -17.02
CA ASN A 119 -7.54 3.02 -18.33
C ASN A 119 -7.44 1.96 -19.42
N GLN A 120 -6.59 0.95 -19.29
CA GLN A 120 -6.42 -0.08 -20.33
C GLN A 120 -7.10 -1.40 -19.98
N THR A 121 -7.24 -1.72 -18.68
CA THR A 121 -7.83 -3.01 -18.29
C THR A 121 -9.33 -3.07 -18.58
N SER A 122 -9.75 -4.21 -19.14
CA SER A 122 -11.17 -4.59 -19.26
C SER A 122 -11.61 -5.56 -18.16
N GLU A 123 -10.66 -6.10 -17.41
CA GLU A 123 -10.85 -7.18 -16.43
C GLU A 123 -10.30 -6.82 -15.03
N GLY A 124 -9.94 -5.55 -14.81
CA GLY A 124 -9.45 -5.07 -13.51
C GLY A 124 -8.02 -5.51 -13.13
N ASN A 125 -7.35 -6.38 -13.88
CA ASN A 125 -5.96 -6.77 -13.64
C ASN A 125 -5.02 -6.25 -14.76
N CYS A 126 -3.75 -6.02 -14.42
CA CYS A 126 -2.70 -5.64 -15.37
C CYS A 126 -1.34 -6.17 -14.92
N VAL A 127 -0.57 -6.69 -15.87
CA VAL A 127 0.82 -7.07 -15.66
C VAL A 127 1.72 -6.02 -16.32
N PHE A 128 2.67 -5.49 -15.56
CA PHE A 128 3.68 -4.55 -16.02
C PHE A 128 5.05 -5.20 -15.92
N SER A 129 5.68 -5.50 -17.04
CA SER A 129 7.06 -6.01 -17.01
C SER A 129 8.03 -4.90 -16.57
N PHE A 130 9.11 -5.27 -15.88
CA PHE A 130 10.13 -4.31 -15.51
C PHE A 130 10.76 -3.66 -16.73
N ALA A 131 10.99 -4.41 -17.82
CA ALA A 131 11.49 -3.87 -19.08
C ALA A 131 10.60 -2.75 -19.66
N GLU A 132 9.27 -2.93 -19.69
CA GLU A 132 8.33 -1.90 -20.17
C GLU A 132 8.34 -0.66 -19.28
N LEU A 133 8.42 -0.87 -17.96
CA LEU A 133 8.51 0.22 -17.00
C LEU A 133 9.81 1.00 -17.20
N GLU A 134 10.94 0.34 -17.44
CA GLU A 134 12.23 1.00 -17.70
C GLU A 134 12.28 1.76 -19.02
N GLU A 135 11.52 1.33 -20.03
CA GLU A 135 11.41 2.07 -21.31
C GLU A 135 10.57 3.34 -21.13
N LYS A 136 9.44 3.23 -20.42
CA LYS A 136 8.48 4.32 -20.26
C LYS A 136 8.85 5.29 -19.14
N ILE A 137 9.58 4.82 -18.13
CA ILE A 137 9.96 5.55 -16.93
C ILE A 137 11.48 5.60 -16.88
N SER A 138 12.06 6.75 -16.54
CA SER A 138 13.51 6.91 -16.37
C SER A 138 14.06 6.26 -15.08
N LEU A 139 13.52 5.11 -14.68
CA LEU A 139 13.85 4.41 -13.45
C LEU A 139 14.13 2.92 -13.74
N CYS A 140 15.38 2.52 -13.59
CA CYS A 140 15.77 1.11 -13.67
C CYS A 140 15.42 0.37 -12.38
N VAL A 141 14.54 -0.62 -12.48
CA VAL A 141 13.99 -1.43 -11.37
C VAL A 141 14.40 -2.89 -11.43
N THR A 142 14.93 -3.37 -12.56
CA THR A 142 15.41 -4.74 -12.76
C THR A 142 16.53 -5.06 -11.77
N GLU A 143 16.46 -6.24 -11.14
CA GLU A 143 17.42 -6.72 -10.11
C GLU A 143 17.60 -5.78 -8.89
N LYS A 144 16.67 -4.84 -8.67
CA LYS A 144 16.73 -3.91 -7.53
C LYS A 144 15.56 -4.13 -6.59
N THR A 145 15.65 -5.22 -5.81
CA THR A 145 14.60 -5.66 -4.87
C THR A 145 14.11 -4.53 -3.96
N PHE A 146 15.01 -3.71 -3.41
CA PHE A 146 14.61 -2.57 -2.58
C PHE A 146 13.72 -1.55 -3.30
N LEU A 147 13.98 -1.27 -4.59
CA LEU A 147 13.15 -0.37 -5.37
C LEU A 147 11.82 -1.01 -5.78
N GLN A 148 11.84 -2.30 -6.07
CA GLN A 148 10.65 -3.07 -6.39
C GLN A 148 9.69 -3.12 -5.20
N GLU A 149 10.20 -3.43 -4.00
CA GLU A 149 9.44 -3.40 -2.75
C GLU A 149 8.91 -2.00 -2.43
N MET A 150 9.74 -0.96 -2.57
CA MET A 150 9.32 0.43 -2.33
C MET A 150 8.19 0.87 -3.28
N LEU A 151 8.32 0.57 -4.58
CA LEU A 151 7.24 0.82 -5.55
C LEU A 151 5.99 0.02 -5.20
N GLY A 152 6.15 -1.23 -4.76
CA GLY A 152 5.05 -2.07 -4.31
C GLY A 152 4.31 -1.49 -3.10
N ASP A 153 5.02 -1.02 -2.07
CA ASP A 153 4.44 -0.34 -0.91
C ASP A 153 3.67 0.92 -1.32
N MET A 154 4.24 1.70 -2.27
CA MET A 154 3.59 2.90 -2.80
C MET A 154 2.33 2.55 -3.60
N LEU A 155 2.35 1.50 -4.42
CA LEU A 155 1.19 1.00 -5.16
C LEU A 155 0.10 0.48 -4.20
N CYS A 156 0.45 -0.31 -3.20
CA CYS A 156 -0.48 -0.80 -2.18
C CYS A 156 -1.10 0.32 -1.33
N SER A 157 -0.46 1.50 -1.29
CA SER A 157 -1.00 2.69 -0.62
C SER A 157 -2.02 3.45 -1.48
N ARG A 158 -2.18 3.09 -2.75
CA ARG A 158 -3.13 3.72 -3.68
C ARG A 158 -4.54 3.17 -3.47
N PRO A 159 -5.57 4.04 -3.40
CA PRO A 159 -6.95 3.58 -3.24
C PRO A 159 -7.46 2.75 -4.44
N GLU A 160 -6.84 2.89 -5.61
CA GLU A 160 -7.19 2.15 -6.82
C GLU A 160 -6.76 0.67 -6.76
N VAL A 161 -5.71 0.35 -6.01
CA VAL A 161 -5.08 -0.97 -5.98
C VAL A 161 -5.77 -1.85 -4.93
N ALA A 162 -6.28 -2.98 -5.41
CA ALA A 162 -6.92 -4.03 -4.62
C ALA A 162 -5.91 -5.05 -4.10
N ASP A 163 -4.95 -5.44 -4.95
CA ASP A 163 -3.90 -6.38 -4.63
C ASP A 163 -2.67 -6.16 -5.53
N LEU A 164 -1.52 -6.63 -5.08
CA LEU A 164 -0.27 -6.55 -5.82
C LEU A 164 0.57 -7.81 -5.59
N THR A 165 1.03 -8.42 -6.68
CA THR A 165 2.07 -9.44 -6.66
C THR A 165 3.32 -8.93 -7.36
N ILE A 166 4.47 -9.02 -6.70
CA ILE A 166 5.78 -8.74 -7.31
C ILE A 166 6.36 -10.07 -7.78
N GLY A 167 6.40 -10.27 -9.09
CA GLY A 167 7.01 -11.44 -9.73
C GLY A 167 8.51 -11.24 -9.96
N ASP A 168 9.13 -12.22 -10.62
CA ASP A 168 10.58 -12.18 -10.91
C ASP A 168 10.97 -11.01 -11.83
N ASP A 169 10.09 -10.62 -12.76
CA ASP A 169 10.34 -9.57 -13.75
C ASP A 169 9.13 -8.66 -14.03
N CYS A 170 8.15 -8.63 -13.12
CA CYS A 170 6.94 -7.84 -13.32
C CYS A 170 6.21 -7.46 -12.02
N PHE A 171 5.35 -6.46 -12.13
CA PHE A 171 4.26 -6.21 -11.20
C PHE A 171 2.95 -6.74 -11.79
N ASP A 172 2.26 -7.61 -11.05
CA ASP A 172 0.87 -8.00 -11.33
C ASP A 172 -0.04 -7.22 -10.39
N VAL A 173 -0.72 -6.22 -10.95
CA VAL A 173 -1.52 -5.24 -10.22
C VAL A 173 -2.99 -5.53 -10.46
N VAL A 174 -3.73 -5.68 -9.37
CA VAL A 174 -5.18 -5.86 -9.39
C VAL A 174 -5.83 -4.58 -8.88
N TYR A 175 -6.80 -4.06 -9.64
CA TYR A 175 -7.51 -2.82 -9.36
C TYR A 175 -8.94 -3.10 -8.90
N TYR A 176 -9.49 -2.20 -8.09
CA TYR A 176 -10.93 -2.17 -7.87
C TYR A 176 -11.64 -1.65 -9.13
N LEU A 177 -12.64 -2.38 -9.62
CA LEU A 177 -13.35 -2.11 -10.88
C LEU A 177 -14.03 -0.74 -10.93
N ASP A 178 -14.35 -0.15 -9.77
CA ASP A 178 -14.89 1.21 -9.68
C ASP A 178 -13.93 2.29 -10.21
N PHE A 179 -12.63 1.99 -10.27
CA PHE A 179 -11.61 2.87 -10.86
C PHE A 179 -11.30 2.52 -12.32
N CYS A 180 -11.86 1.44 -12.87
CA CYS A 180 -11.58 0.96 -14.22
C CYS A 180 -12.73 1.30 -15.19
N PRO A 181 -12.67 2.42 -15.94
CA PRO A 181 -13.78 2.89 -16.78
C PRO A 181 -14.20 1.92 -17.89
N ASN A 182 -13.33 0.99 -18.30
CA ASN A 182 -13.61 0.03 -19.37
C ASN A 182 -14.16 -1.31 -18.88
N CYS A 183 -14.24 -1.53 -17.57
CA CYS A 183 -14.79 -2.77 -17.00
C CYS A 183 -16.32 -2.72 -16.97
N LEU A 184 -16.98 -3.79 -17.42
CA LEU A 184 -18.44 -3.87 -17.46
C LEU A 184 -18.99 -4.14 -16.05
N LYS A 185 -19.84 -3.25 -15.55
CA LYS A 185 -20.57 -3.50 -14.29
C LYS A 185 -21.65 -4.55 -14.54
N GLY A 186 -21.41 -5.78 -14.09
CA GLY A 186 -22.37 -6.89 -14.20
C GLY A 186 -23.70 -6.57 -13.53
N GLN A 187 -24.80 -6.70 -14.27
CA GLN A 187 -26.16 -6.64 -13.74
C GLN A 187 -26.59 -8.05 -13.33
N ALA A 188 -26.53 -8.37 -12.04
CA ALA A 188 -27.20 -9.55 -11.50
C ALA A 188 -27.97 -9.19 -10.22
N ALA A 189 -28.90 -10.07 -9.85
CA ALA A 189 -29.89 -9.79 -8.81
C ALA A 189 -29.24 -9.80 -7.42
N GLU A 190 -29.41 -8.69 -6.69
CA GLU A 190 -28.85 -8.54 -5.35
C GLU A 190 -29.41 -9.57 -4.37
N ALA A 191 -28.51 -10.18 -3.60
CA ALA A 191 -28.81 -11.05 -2.48
C ALA A 191 -29.53 -10.27 -1.36
N PRO A 192 -30.28 -10.97 -0.47
CA PRO A 192 -30.93 -10.35 0.68
C PRO A 192 -29.97 -9.51 1.53
N ALA A 193 -30.42 -8.32 1.92
CA ALA A 193 -29.60 -7.38 2.69
C ALA A 193 -29.09 -8.01 4.01
N GLY A 194 -27.77 -8.02 4.18
CA GLY A 194 -27.09 -8.45 5.41
C GLY A 194 -26.80 -9.95 5.51
N GLN A 195 -27.04 -10.74 4.47
CA GLN A 195 -26.62 -12.15 4.44
C GLN A 195 -25.09 -12.26 4.34
N THR A 196 -24.48 -13.09 5.18
CA THR A 196 -23.03 -13.38 5.15
C THR A 196 -22.73 -14.72 4.46
N LEU A 197 -21.47 -14.95 4.08
CA LEU A 197 -21.05 -16.26 3.56
C LEU A 197 -21.34 -17.36 4.59
N ARG A 198 -21.03 -17.12 5.88
CA ARG A 198 -21.31 -18.02 7.00
C ARG A 198 -22.78 -18.42 7.08
N ASP A 199 -23.71 -17.51 6.77
CA ASP A 199 -25.13 -17.84 6.74
C ASP A 199 -25.51 -18.75 5.57
N LEU A 200 -24.89 -18.57 4.40
CA LEU A 200 -25.07 -19.47 3.24
C LEU A 200 -24.55 -20.88 3.54
N LEU A 201 -23.43 -21.01 4.26
CA LEU A 201 -22.79 -22.31 4.55
C LEU A 201 -23.64 -23.26 5.39
N LYS A 202 -24.75 -22.77 5.98
CA LYS A 202 -25.76 -23.63 6.63
C LYS A 202 -26.40 -24.61 5.66
N THR A 203 -26.35 -24.32 4.36
CA THR A 203 -26.71 -25.25 3.29
C THR A 203 -25.43 -25.70 2.60
N PRO A 204 -25.09 -27.00 2.57
CA PRO A 204 -23.94 -27.49 1.82
C PRO A 204 -24.07 -27.15 0.34
N MET A 205 -22.96 -26.75 -0.28
CA MET A 205 -22.87 -26.43 -1.70
C MET A 205 -21.70 -27.16 -2.33
N GLU A 206 -21.85 -27.55 -3.60
CA GLU A 206 -20.81 -28.23 -4.37
C GLU A 206 -20.39 -27.38 -5.57
N ASN A 207 -19.12 -27.50 -5.98
CA ASN A 207 -18.54 -26.83 -7.15
C ASN A 207 -18.77 -25.30 -7.15
N VAL A 208 -18.43 -24.66 -6.03
CA VAL A 208 -18.68 -23.23 -5.78
C VAL A 208 -17.45 -22.38 -6.08
N HIS A 209 -17.69 -21.18 -6.60
CA HIS A 209 -16.69 -20.17 -6.88
C HIS A 209 -17.03 -18.90 -6.10
N LEU A 210 -16.14 -18.50 -5.21
CA LEU A 210 -16.29 -17.26 -4.46
C LEU A 210 -15.55 -16.14 -5.20
N LEU A 211 -16.26 -15.08 -5.54
CA LEU A 211 -15.77 -13.92 -6.27
C LEU A 211 -15.81 -12.66 -5.41
N HIS A 212 -14.92 -11.72 -5.67
CA HIS A 212 -15.00 -10.40 -5.08
C HIS A 212 -15.87 -9.51 -5.98
N LYS A 213 -16.88 -8.85 -5.42
CA LYS A 213 -17.85 -8.04 -6.19
C LYS A 213 -17.17 -6.95 -7.02
N ASP A 214 -16.17 -6.30 -6.44
CA ASP A 214 -15.52 -5.13 -7.06
C ASP A 214 -14.17 -5.47 -7.69
N VAL A 215 -13.83 -6.76 -7.83
CA VAL A 215 -12.53 -7.20 -8.39
C VAL A 215 -12.72 -8.50 -9.16
N GLU A 216 -12.34 -8.52 -10.44
CA GLU A 216 -12.28 -9.77 -11.19
C GLU A 216 -11.01 -10.54 -10.82
N ILE A 217 -11.21 -11.77 -10.32
CA ILE A 217 -10.15 -12.70 -9.93
C ILE A 217 -10.44 -14.02 -10.63
N GLU A 218 -9.41 -14.69 -11.16
CA GLU A 218 -9.56 -16.05 -11.67
C GLU A 218 -10.05 -16.99 -10.54
N PRO A 219 -11.25 -17.58 -10.66
CA PRO A 219 -11.84 -18.31 -9.56
C PRO A 219 -11.26 -19.71 -9.42
N ALA A 220 -11.02 -20.14 -8.17
CA ALA A 220 -10.75 -21.54 -7.85
C ALA A 220 -12.05 -22.27 -7.55
N THR A 221 -12.22 -23.48 -8.10
CA THR A 221 -13.38 -24.34 -7.82
C THR A 221 -13.25 -25.00 -6.45
N ILE A 222 -14.16 -24.67 -5.55
CA ILE A 222 -14.28 -25.36 -4.25
C ILE A 222 -15.23 -26.53 -4.44
N VAL A 223 -14.73 -27.76 -4.27
CA VAL A 223 -15.49 -28.99 -4.53
C VAL A 223 -16.72 -29.08 -3.62
N GLU A 224 -16.54 -28.83 -2.33
CA GLU A 224 -17.61 -28.82 -1.32
C GLU A 224 -17.35 -27.71 -0.30
N LEU A 225 -18.39 -26.93 0.01
CA LEU A 225 -18.35 -25.86 1.00
C LEU A 225 -19.60 -25.90 1.87
N SER A 226 -19.40 -26.08 3.18
CA SER A 226 -20.46 -26.17 4.19
C SER A 226 -19.97 -25.62 5.54
N ALA A 227 -20.88 -25.57 6.52
CA ALA A 227 -20.56 -25.14 7.89
C ALA A 227 -19.53 -26.04 8.60
N ASP A 228 -19.33 -27.26 8.10
CA ASP A 228 -18.46 -28.27 8.68
C ASP A 228 -17.12 -28.42 7.93
N THR A 229 -16.93 -27.73 6.80
CA THR A 229 -15.68 -27.76 6.02
C THR A 229 -14.46 -27.31 6.84
N LEU A 230 -14.63 -26.32 7.73
CA LEU A 230 -13.55 -25.77 8.54
C LEU A 230 -13.66 -26.21 10.00
N ASN A 231 -12.52 -26.50 10.60
CA ASN A 231 -12.39 -26.68 12.05
C ASN A 231 -12.44 -25.31 12.78
N ASP A 232 -12.41 -25.31 14.11
CA ASP A 232 -12.51 -24.07 14.90
C ASP A 232 -11.37 -23.07 14.62
N ALA A 233 -10.14 -23.56 14.38
CA ALA A 233 -9.00 -22.72 14.03
C ALA A 233 -9.19 -22.09 12.65
N GLY A 234 -9.67 -22.87 11.67
CA GLY A 234 -10.04 -22.36 10.34
C GLY A 234 -11.16 -21.32 10.42
N LYS A 235 -12.20 -21.58 11.20
CA LYS A 235 -13.32 -20.63 11.41
C LYS A 235 -12.88 -19.31 12.03
N GLN A 236 -11.84 -19.33 12.88
CA GLN A 236 -11.27 -18.14 13.50
C GLN A 236 -10.33 -17.41 12.54
N ASP A 237 -9.39 -18.11 11.91
CA ASP A 237 -8.38 -17.51 11.01
C ASP A 237 -9.01 -16.98 9.72
N TRP A 238 -10.15 -17.52 9.28
CA TRP A 238 -10.90 -17.11 8.08
C TRP A 238 -12.18 -16.34 8.37
N ALA A 239 -12.35 -15.80 9.59
CA ALA A 239 -13.56 -15.12 10.01
C ALA A 239 -13.93 -13.92 9.11
N ASP A 240 -12.96 -13.13 8.65
CA ASP A 240 -13.17 -12.02 7.70
C ASP A 240 -13.74 -12.48 6.35
N VAL A 241 -13.38 -13.66 5.86
CA VAL A 241 -13.96 -14.25 4.64
C VAL A 241 -15.36 -14.82 4.91
N LEU A 242 -15.53 -15.51 6.03
CA LEU A 242 -16.83 -16.11 6.42
C LEU A 242 -17.88 -15.04 6.73
N ASP A 243 -17.47 -13.93 7.31
CA ASP A 243 -18.36 -12.83 7.70
C ASP A 243 -18.52 -11.79 6.55
N ALA A 244 -17.88 -12.03 5.40
CA ALA A 244 -18.04 -11.22 4.19
C ALA A 244 -19.51 -11.22 3.75
N ARG A 245 -19.97 -10.07 3.26
CA ARG A 245 -21.36 -9.90 2.83
C ARG A 245 -21.56 -10.53 1.47
N VAL A 246 -22.62 -11.32 1.33
CA VAL A 246 -23.07 -11.85 0.05
C VAL A 246 -23.78 -10.77 -0.73
N CYS A 247 -23.30 -10.51 -1.94
CA CYS A 247 -23.85 -9.53 -2.86
C CYS A 247 -24.82 -10.16 -3.84
N GLN A 248 -24.47 -11.34 -4.36
CA GLN A 248 -25.31 -12.10 -5.28
C GLN A 248 -24.86 -13.56 -5.32
N VAL A 249 -25.80 -14.44 -5.66
CA VAL A 249 -25.58 -15.87 -5.90
C VAL A 249 -26.21 -16.20 -7.24
N TYR A 250 -25.46 -16.82 -8.15
CA TYR A 250 -25.92 -17.08 -9.51
C TYR A 250 -25.20 -18.26 -10.15
N GLU A 251 -25.80 -18.83 -11.18
CA GLU A 251 -25.14 -19.76 -12.09
C GLU A 251 -24.44 -18.96 -13.19
N GLY A 252 -23.12 -18.93 -13.16
CA GLY A 252 -22.31 -18.22 -14.14
C GLY A 252 -21.47 -19.18 -14.99
N PHE A 253 -20.47 -18.64 -15.69
CA PHE A 253 -19.66 -19.42 -16.64
C PHE A 253 -18.89 -20.56 -15.96
N TYR A 254 -18.52 -20.37 -14.69
CA TYR A 254 -17.77 -21.36 -13.90
C TYR A 254 -18.69 -22.31 -13.12
N GLY A 255 -20.02 -22.17 -13.20
CA GLY A 255 -20.98 -22.94 -12.40
C GLY A 255 -21.56 -22.07 -11.27
N HIS A 256 -21.63 -22.61 -10.05
CA HIS A 256 -22.22 -21.90 -8.92
C HIS A 256 -21.27 -20.79 -8.43
N GLN A 257 -21.69 -19.52 -8.51
CA GLN A 257 -20.86 -18.35 -8.19
C GLN A 257 -21.50 -17.47 -7.12
N ILE A 258 -20.67 -16.94 -6.22
CA ILE A 258 -21.09 -16.08 -5.11
C ILE A 258 -20.19 -14.86 -5.06
N ASP A 259 -20.76 -13.67 -5.26
CA ASP A 259 -20.03 -12.42 -5.09
C ASP A 259 -20.07 -11.99 -3.64
N LEU A 260 -18.91 -11.64 -3.13
CA LEU A 260 -18.70 -11.18 -1.77
C LEU A 260 -18.16 -9.74 -1.77
N GLU A 261 -18.56 -8.95 -0.79
CA GLU A 261 -17.95 -7.65 -0.50
C GLU A 261 -17.56 -7.54 0.98
N GLY A 262 -16.70 -6.57 1.29
CA GLY A 262 -16.22 -6.33 2.65
C GLY A 262 -15.07 -7.24 3.09
N VAL A 263 -14.46 -7.96 2.16
CA VAL A 263 -13.30 -8.85 2.37
C VAL A 263 -12.18 -8.46 1.42
N LYS A 264 -10.91 -8.58 1.85
CA LYS A 264 -9.79 -8.30 0.94
C LYS A 264 -9.75 -9.33 -0.21
N PRO A 265 -9.56 -8.89 -1.47
CA PRO A 265 -9.41 -9.77 -2.64
C PRO A 265 -8.36 -10.88 -2.43
N SER A 266 -7.19 -10.54 -1.90
CA SER A 266 -6.12 -11.51 -1.60
C SER A 266 -6.52 -12.55 -0.56
N ARG A 267 -7.30 -12.16 0.46
CA ARG A 267 -7.84 -13.08 1.48
C ARG A 267 -8.84 -14.05 0.87
N LEU A 268 -9.75 -13.55 0.04
CA LEU A 268 -10.73 -14.39 -0.63
C LEU A 268 -10.06 -15.38 -1.59
N ARG A 269 -9.10 -14.91 -2.39
CA ARG A 269 -8.30 -15.77 -3.28
C ARG A 269 -7.57 -16.86 -2.51
N ALA A 270 -6.87 -16.49 -1.43
CA ALA A 270 -6.14 -17.45 -0.61
C ALA A 270 -7.06 -18.51 0.03
N PHE A 271 -8.26 -18.11 0.46
CA PHE A 271 -9.26 -19.01 1.00
C PHE A 271 -9.75 -20.03 -0.05
N SER A 272 -10.15 -19.54 -1.23
CA SER A 272 -10.63 -20.40 -2.32
C SER A 272 -9.53 -21.34 -2.84
N MET A 273 -8.30 -20.85 -3.00
CA MET A 273 -7.16 -21.66 -3.39
C MET A 273 -6.83 -22.74 -2.36
N MET A 274 -6.85 -22.41 -1.07
CA MET A 274 -6.62 -23.37 0.02
C MET A 274 -7.63 -24.52 -0.03
N LEU A 275 -8.93 -24.21 -0.14
CA LEU A 275 -9.98 -25.24 -0.22
C LEU A 275 -9.99 -26.02 -1.53
N ALA A 276 -9.50 -25.42 -2.63
CA ALA A 276 -9.26 -26.11 -3.89
C ALA A 276 -7.98 -26.98 -3.89
N GLY A 277 -7.26 -27.05 -2.76
CA GLY A 277 -6.08 -27.91 -2.60
C GLY A 277 -4.75 -27.27 -3.02
N TYR A 278 -4.73 -25.97 -3.34
CA TYR A 278 -3.52 -25.22 -3.67
C TYR A 278 -2.85 -24.65 -2.42
N CYS A 279 -2.58 -25.48 -1.42
CA CYS A 279 -1.81 -25.11 -0.23
C CYS A 279 -0.98 -26.30 0.29
N SER A 280 -0.09 -26.08 1.26
CA SER A 280 0.65 -27.17 1.91
C SER A 280 -0.27 -28.04 2.75
N GLU A 281 0.05 -29.34 2.86
CA GLU A 281 -0.70 -30.28 3.71
C GLU A 281 -0.83 -29.75 5.15
N GLU A 282 0.24 -29.21 5.73
CA GLU A 282 0.22 -28.62 7.07
C GLU A 282 -0.82 -27.49 7.21
N ASN A 283 -0.93 -26.60 6.21
CA ASN A 283 -1.91 -25.51 6.23
C ASN A 283 -3.33 -26.04 6.02
N TYR A 284 -3.50 -27.05 5.17
CA TYR A 284 -4.78 -27.69 4.94
C TYR A 284 -5.29 -28.36 6.22
N GLU A 285 -4.48 -29.21 6.86
CA GLU A 285 -4.82 -29.91 8.09
C GLU A 285 -5.04 -28.96 9.28
N LYS A 286 -4.32 -27.83 9.30
CA LYS A 286 -4.52 -26.79 10.32
C LYS A 286 -5.93 -26.23 10.31
N TRP A 287 -6.56 -26.07 9.14
CA TRP A 287 -7.80 -25.30 8.99
C TRP A 287 -9.03 -26.10 8.56
N VAL A 288 -8.84 -27.15 7.77
CA VAL A 288 -9.93 -27.97 7.21
C VAL A 288 -10.27 -29.10 8.18
N ALA A 289 -11.56 -29.38 8.36
CA ALA A 289 -12.01 -30.48 9.17
C ALA A 289 -11.65 -31.82 8.51
N GLN A 290 -11.07 -32.75 9.28
CA GLN A 290 -10.79 -34.08 8.77
C GLN A 290 -12.05 -34.96 8.81
N PRO A 291 -12.27 -35.82 7.81
CA PRO A 291 -13.39 -36.76 7.84
C PRO A 291 -13.24 -37.70 9.04
N GLU A 292 -14.35 -38.00 9.72
CA GLU A 292 -14.36 -39.01 10.78
C GLU A 292 -13.96 -40.37 10.19
N GLU A 293 -12.80 -40.91 10.59
CA GLU A 293 -12.44 -42.29 10.28
C GLU A 293 -13.49 -43.23 10.89
N THR A 294 -14.31 -43.84 10.04
CA THR A 294 -15.23 -44.90 10.48
C THR A 294 -14.39 -46.13 10.84
N PRO A 295 -14.53 -46.74 12.03
CA PRO A 295 -13.71 -47.88 12.41
C PRO A 295 -13.99 -49.05 11.47
N SER A 296 -12.96 -49.49 10.74
CA SER A 296 -13.00 -50.69 9.89
C SER A 296 -13.39 -51.92 10.73
N GLN A 297 -14.62 -52.40 10.56
CA GLN A 297 -15.02 -53.71 11.07
C GLN A 297 -14.29 -54.78 10.26
N SER A 298 -13.26 -55.36 10.86
CA SER A 298 -12.57 -56.54 10.34
C SER A 298 -13.54 -57.74 10.33
N PRO A 299 -13.71 -58.50 9.23
CA PRO A 299 -14.54 -59.69 9.24
C PRO A 299 -13.83 -60.82 10.00
N GLU A 300 -14.44 -61.33 11.07
CA GLU A 300 -14.02 -62.57 11.71
C GLU A 300 -14.15 -63.75 10.72
N MET A 301 -13.01 -64.35 10.35
CA MET A 301 -12.98 -65.66 9.69
C MET A 301 -13.40 -66.73 10.70
N LYS A 302 -14.57 -67.34 10.50
CA LYS A 302 -14.93 -68.61 11.14
C LYS A 302 -14.20 -69.75 10.44
N LEU A 303 -13.42 -70.49 11.23
CA LEU A 303 -12.80 -71.78 10.92
C LEU A 303 -13.84 -72.86 10.57
#